data_AF-A0A0N5BJN9-F1
#
_entry.id   AF-A0A0N5BJN9-F1
#
_cell.length_a   1.000
_cell.length_b   1.000
_cell.length_c   1.000
_cell.angle_alpha   90.00
_cell.angle_beta   90.00
_cell.angle_gamma   90.00
#
_symmetry.space_group_name_H-M   'P 1'
#
loop_
_entity.id
_entity.type
_entity.pdbx_description
1 polymer ?
#
loop_
_entity_poly.entity_id
_entity_poly.type
_entity_poly.pdbx_seq_one_letter_code
_entity_poly.pdbx_strand_id
1 'polypeptide(L)'
;MCQASLGRNNQCTAISSAALIMACIKSLLNWDKVDINNVLNQGNILYERSVNHLRSTNDPIDSRGYLSVTNIIRETTLFNRKITFSTASCYSFVGRGLTVSRDEVVFGYVSLSEALNRLVNRHQFLILIANERTSSIMHHDGAFFLFDPHSMDQYGKYCSNGVACMIMFNTLSDLIEHLQANQVCNNSIFDLDGVNISVENISDVNSDISATKINVKGRQSKIVNKDPLHLFKNSKNKKIDSNLNEEISLLKIRYDKCKRLCEKKKIQVQLNRLEKKSIDTVKKDCIETLKINKIVDNNPIKGSLINNEEPMEIDKCENDASNLLINFDEGIDSTLKEIIVIESKIKNCKRVNEKKKLQVHLNRLHKKLIKKSTLI
;
A
#
# COMPACT_ATOMS: atom_id res chain seq x y z
N MET A 1 5.04 36.30 14.77
CA MET A 1 3.71 35.70 14.98
C MET A 1 3.09 35.45 13.62
N CYS A 2 3.28 34.25 13.06
CA CYS A 2 2.67 33.88 11.78
C CYS A 2 1.30 33.27 12.06
N GLN A 3 0.26 33.79 11.41
CA GLN A 3 -1.09 33.22 11.44
C GLN A 3 -1.03 31.74 11.03
N ALA A 4 -1.34 30.85 11.96
CA ALA A 4 -1.62 29.46 11.64
C ALA A 4 -2.90 29.42 10.80
N SER A 5 -2.79 28.92 9.57
CA SER A 5 -3.95 28.56 8.76
C SER A 5 -4.84 27.60 9.55
N LEU A 6 -6.12 27.94 9.71
CA LEU A 6 -7.17 27.08 10.26
C LEU A 6 -7.04 25.67 9.63
N GLY A 7 -6.82 24.62 10.43
CA GLY A 7 -6.81 23.22 9.95
C GLY A 7 -5.48 22.46 9.93
N ARG A 8 -4.33 23.05 10.30
CA ARG A 8 -3.10 22.25 10.49
C ARG A 8 -3.30 21.25 11.65
N ASN A 9 -3.14 19.96 11.34
CA ASN A 9 -3.24 18.76 12.20
C ASN A 9 -4.57 17.98 12.17
N ASN A 10 -5.60 18.40 11.42
CA ASN A 10 -6.88 17.67 11.34
C ASN A 10 -7.13 16.99 9.99
N GLN A 11 -6.26 17.25 9.02
CA GLN A 11 -6.43 16.77 7.65
C GLN A 11 -5.93 15.33 7.43
N CYS A 12 -5.47 14.64 8.48
CA CYS A 12 -4.81 13.34 8.37
C CYS A 12 -5.69 12.29 7.67
N THR A 13 -7.00 12.27 7.91
CA THR A 13 -7.94 11.38 7.20
C THR A 13 -8.01 11.68 5.71
N ALA A 14 -8.10 12.96 5.32
CA ALA A 14 -8.14 13.34 3.91
C ALA A 14 -6.80 13.09 3.21
N ILE A 15 -5.66 13.34 3.86
CA ILE A 15 -4.34 13.02 3.32
C ILE A 15 -4.19 11.50 3.16
N SER A 16 -4.62 10.72 4.14
CA SER A 16 -4.62 9.26 4.06
C SER A 16 -5.46 8.78 2.87
N SER A 17 -6.68 9.29 2.70
CA SER A 17 -7.52 9.01 1.53
C SER A 17 -6.86 9.42 0.21
N ALA A 18 -6.17 10.57 0.15
CA ALA A 18 -5.42 11.00 -1.03
C ALA A 18 -4.26 10.05 -1.36
N ALA A 19 -3.59 9.46 -0.36
CA ALA A 19 -2.58 8.44 -0.57
C ALA A 19 -3.16 7.19 -1.23
N LEU A 20 -4.33 6.73 -0.77
CA LEU A 20 -5.02 5.59 -1.37
C LEU A 20 -5.44 5.89 -2.83
N ILE A 21 -5.92 7.10 -3.11
CA ILE A 21 -6.25 7.54 -4.48
C ILE A 21 -5.00 7.55 -5.37
N MET A 22 -3.87 8.06 -4.88
CA MET A 22 -2.61 8.06 -5.62
C MET A 22 -2.14 6.63 -5.92
N ALA A 23 -2.38 5.68 -5.02
CA ALA A 23 -2.01 4.27 -5.21
C ALA A 23 -2.81 3.61 -6.35
N CYS A 24 -4.00 4.13 -6.67
CA CYS A 24 -4.75 3.74 -7.87
C CYS A 24 -4.17 4.32 -9.18
N ILE A 25 -3.37 5.40 -9.10
CA ILE A 25 -2.84 6.13 -10.26
C ILE A 25 -1.40 5.70 -10.57
N LYS A 26 -0.59 5.50 -9.52
CA LYS A 26 0.84 5.18 -9.62
C LYS A 26 1.20 4.06 -8.64
N SER A 27 1.92 3.05 -9.13
CA SER A 27 2.40 1.93 -8.31
C SER A 27 3.21 2.43 -7.11
N LEU A 28 2.93 1.86 -5.93
CA LEU A 28 3.54 2.20 -4.64
C LEU A 28 5.07 2.11 -4.66
N LEU A 29 5.62 1.15 -5.41
CA LEU A 29 7.07 0.94 -5.53
C LEU A 29 7.78 2.06 -6.31
N ASN A 30 7.03 2.87 -7.05
CA ASN A 30 7.57 3.96 -7.86
C ASN A 30 7.38 5.32 -7.21
N TRP A 31 6.88 5.38 -5.97
CA TRP A 31 6.70 6.64 -5.27
C TRP A 31 8.04 7.19 -4.80
N ASP A 32 8.22 8.48 -5.03
CA ASP A 32 9.33 9.26 -4.51
C ASP A 32 8.83 10.38 -3.59
N LYS A 33 9.77 11.23 -3.16
CA LYS A 33 9.47 12.40 -2.30
C LYS A 33 8.50 13.37 -2.96
N VAL A 34 8.55 13.53 -4.28
CA VAL A 34 7.65 14.43 -5.02
C VAL A 34 6.23 13.87 -4.99
N ASP A 35 6.06 12.55 -5.14
CA ASP A 35 4.75 11.91 -5.01
C ASP A 35 4.17 12.07 -3.60
N ILE A 36 4.97 11.84 -2.55
CA ILE A 36 4.54 12.02 -1.16
C ILE A 36 4.11 13.48 -0.93
N ASN A 37 4.90 14.46 -1.35
CA ASN A 37 4.53 15.87 -1.23
C ASN A 37 3.25 16.21 -2.01
N ASN A 38 3.07 15.61 -3.20
CA ASN A 38 1.85 15.78 -3.97
C ASN A 38 0.64 15.18 -3.24
N VAL A 39 0.78 14.01 -2.60
CA VAL A 39 -0.25 13.42 -1.75
C VAL A 39 -0.63 14.34 -0.59
N LEU A 40 0.35 14.94 0.10
CA LEU A 40 0.09 15.91 1.17
C LEU A 40 -0.72 17.12 0.66
N ASN A 41 -0.32 17.67 -0.50
CA ASN A 41 -0.99 18.81 -1.12
C ASN A 41 -2.42 18.48 -1.57
N GLN A 42 -2.60 17.37 -2.29
CA GLN A 42 -3.92 16.92 -2.73
C GLN A 42 -4.81 16.53 -1.55
N GLY A 43 -4.23 15.98 -0.48
CA GLY A 43 -4.93 15.70 0.76
C GLY A 43 -5.47 16.96 1.45
N ASN A 44 -4.71 18.05 1.48
CA ASN A 44 -5.21 19.34 1.96
C ASN A 44 -6.38 19.85 1.09
N ILE A 45 -6.30 19.72 -0.23
CA ILE A 45 -7.40 20.07 -1.14
C ILE A 45 -8.64 19.21 -0.84
N LEU A 46 -8.45 17.91 -0.63
CA LEU A 46 -9.53 16.98 -0.33
C LEU A 46 -10.20 17.30 1.02
N TYR A 47 -9.41 17.68 2.03
CA TYR A 47 -9.91 18.11 3.33
C TYR A 47 -10.83 19.33 3.19
N GLU A 48 -10.35 20.40 2.56
CA GLU A 48 -11.12 21.63 2.38
C GLU A 48 -12.43 21.37 1.61
N ARG A 49 -12.38 20.56 0.56
CA ARG A 49 -13.59 20.19 -0.20
C ARG A 49 -14.57 19.38 0.63
N SER A 50 -14.09 18.45 1.44
CA SER A 50 -14.94 17.63 2.30
C SER A 50 -15.60 18.49 3.38
N VAL A 51 -14.84 19.35 4.05
CA VAL A 51 -15.37 20.30 5.06
C VAL A 51 -16.40 21.25 4.44
N ASN A 52 -16.10 21.83 3.28
CA ASN A 52 -17.03 22.74 2.61
C ASN A 52 -18.31 22.03 2.15
N HIS A 53 -18.20 20.77 1.69
CA HIS A 53 -19.36 19.96 1.36
C HIS A 53 -20.25 19.74 2.58
N LEU A 54 -19.69 19.27 3.70
CA LEU A 54 -20.44 19.03 4.95
C LEU A 54 -21.12 20.30 5.46
N ARG A 55 -20.43 21.45 5.41
CA ARG A 55 -21.03 22.75 5.76
C ARG A 55 -22.20 23.11 4.84
N SER A 56 -22.07 22.86 3.53
CA SER A 56 -23.10 23.19 2.55
C SER A 56 -24.34 22.29 2.67
N THR A 57 -24.17 21.05 3.11
CA THR A 57 -25.26 20.09 3.34
C THR A 57 -25.80 20.14 4.77
N ASN A 58 -25.22 20.98 5.63
CA ASN A 58 -25.53 21.07 7.05
C ASN A 58 -25.33 19.73 7.80
N ASP A 59 -24.38 18.93 7.32
CA ASP A 59 -23.98 17.67 7.96
C ASP A 59 -23.09 17.95 9.18
N PRO A 60 -23.16 17.12 10.24
CA PRO A 60 -22.33 17.29 11.42
C PRO A 60 -20.83 17.20 11.09
N ILE A 61 -20.05 18.12 11.68
CA ILE A 61 -18.59 18.10 11.65
C ILE A 61 -18.10 18.08 13.09
N ASP A 62 -17.07 17.30 13.39
CA ASP A 62 -16.41 17.34 14.68
C ASP A 62 -15.99 18.79 15.00
N SER A 63 -16.30 19.25 16.21
CA SER A 63 -16.02 20.63 16.64
C SER A 63 -14.54 21.04 16.55
N ARG A 64 -13.62 20.06 16.62
CA ARG A 64 -12.19 20.28 16.48
C ARG A 64 -11.74 20.25 15.02
N GLY A 65 -12.59 19.80 14.09
CA GLY A 65 -12.33 19.74 12.65
C GLY A 65 -11.85 18.38 12.14
N TYR A 66 -11.87 17.32 12.97
CA TYR A 66 -11.53 15.97 12.51
C TYR A 66 -12.59 15.41 11.56
N LEU A 67 -12.12 14.65 10.56
CA LEU A 67 -12.98 13.93 9.62
C LEU A 67 -12.97 12.44 9.94
N SER A 68 -14.15 11.83 10.02
CA SER A 68 -14.30 10.39 9.84
C SER A 68 -14.06 10.01 8.37
N VAL A 69 -13.90 8.72 8.09
CA VAL A 69 -13.80 8.26 6.69
C VAL A 69 -15.08 8.54 5.90
N THR A 70 -16.25 8.48 6.56
CA THR A 70 -17.55 8.79 5.95
C THR A 70 -17.74 10.27 5.65
N ASN A 71 -16.94 11.15 6.26
CA ASN A 71 -16.95 12.59 5.98
C ASN A 71 -16.19 12.96 4.70
N ILE A 72 -15.41 12.05 4.11
CA ILE A 72 -14.71 12.31 2.84
C ILE A 72 -15.73 12.45 1.70
N ILE A 73 -15.62 13.54 0.94
CA ILE A 73 -16.51 13.78 -0.21
C ILE A 73 -16.45 12.61 -1.20
N ARG A 74 -17.63 12.10 -1.58
CA ARG A 74 -17.75 10.89 -2.38
C ARG A 74 -17.29 11.06 -3.82
N GLU A 75 -17.52 12.22 -4.41
CA GLU A 75 -17.15 12.50 -5.80
C GLU A 75 -16.36 13.80 -5.87
N THR A 76 -15.17 13.75 -6.47
CA THR A 76 -14.33 14.94 -6.62
C THR A 76 -13.31 14.79 -7.75
N THR A 77 -12.61 15.86 -8.06
CA THR A 77 -11.50 15.85 -9.02
C THR A 77 -10.17 16.01 -8.30
N LEU A 78 -9.38 14.95 -8.19
CA LEU A 78 -8.08 14.97 -7.51
C LEU A 78 -7.02 14.38 -8.43
N PHE A 79 -5.77 14.86 -8.34
CA PHE A 79 -4.68 14.40 -9.23
C PHE A 79 -5.01 14.51 -10.73
N ASN A 80 -5.82 15.50 -11.13
CA ASN A 80 -6.35 15.64 -12.49
C ASN A 80 -7.13 14.41 -13.00
N ARG A 81 -7.80 13.70 -12.09
CA ARG A 81 -8.68 12.57 -12.34
C ARG A 81 -10.03 12.80 -11.68
N LYS A 82 -11.09 12.24 -12.25
CA LYS A 82 -12.37 12.13 -11.55
C LYS A 82 -12.29 10.94 -10.60
N ILE A 83 -12.64 11.17 -9.35
CA ILE A 83 -12.53 10.21 -8.26
C ILE A 83 -13.92 9.94 -7.70
N THR A 84 -14.23 8.67 -7.49
CA THR A 84 -15.31 8.25 -6.59
C THR A 84 -14.71 7.50 -5.41
N PHE A 85 -15.03 7.96 -4.21
CA PHE A 85 -14.56 7.43 -2.94
C PHE A 85 -15.77 6.95 -2.12
N SER A 86 -15.68 5.74 -1.56
CA SER A 86 -16.73 5.23 -0.67
C SER A 86 -16.17 4.30 0.38
N THR A 87 -16.76 4.35 1.57
CA THR A 87 -16.53 3.32 2.59
C THR A 87 -17.23 2.03 2.20
N ALA A 88 -16.56 0.91 2.38
CA ALA A 88 -17.18 -0.40 2.28
C ALA A 88 -17.85 -0.70 3.62
N SER A 89 -19.00 -0.09 3.89
CA SER A 89 -19.65 -0.05 5.22
C SER A 89 -19.89 -1.40 5.91
N CYS A 90 -19.92 -2.51 5.16
CA CYS A 90 -19.95 -3.86 5.72
C CYS A 90 -18.59 -4.39 6.22
N TYR A 91 -17.56 -3.54 6.20
CA TYR A 91 -16.15 -3.85 6.43
C TYR A 91 -15.44 -2.73 7.21
N SER A 92 -16.14 -2.16 8.19
CA SER A 92 -15.60 -1.26 9.19
C SER A 92 -15.55 -1.96 10.54
N PHE A 93 -14.42 -1.84 11.25
CA PHE A 93 -14.22 -2.47 12.56
C PHE A 93 -13.80 -1.42 13.58
N VAL A 94 -14.54 -1.37 14.68
CA VAL A 94 -14.11 -0.68 15.90
C VAL A 94 -13.51 -1.71 16.84
N GLY A 95 -12.45 -1.35 17.56
CA GLY A 95 -11.75 -2.33 18.37
C GLY A 95 -10.72 -1.79 19.34
N ARG A 96 -9.93 -2.71 19.92
CA ARG A 96 -8.80 -2.43 20.80
C ARG A 96 -7.50 -3.00 20.23
N GLY A 97 -6.36 -2.37 20.53
CA GLY A 97 -5.05 -2.81 20.02
C GLY A 97 -4.73 -4.29 20.23
N LEU A 98 -4.93 -4.82 21.45
CA LEU A 98 -4.53 -6.19 21.82
C LEU A 98 -5.70 -7.00 22.41
N THR A 99 -6.13 -6.67 23.62
CA THR A 99 -7.19 -7.41 24.32
C THR A 99 -8.51 -6.65 24.30
N VAL A 100 -9.59 -7.36 24.01
CA VAL A 100 -10.98 -6.87 24.10
C VAL A 100 -11.65 -7.58 25.27
N SER A 101 -12.30 -6.82 26.14
CA SER A 101 -13.05 -7.41 27.26
C SER A 101 -14.29 -8.17 26.76
N ARG A 102 -14.82 -9.09 27.58
CA ARG A 102 -16.03 -9.85 27.21
C ARG A 102 -17.22 -8.94 26.88
N ASP A 103 -17.39 -7.87 27.65
CA ASP A 103 -18.48 -6.92 27.47
C ASP A 103 -18.32 -6.15 26.16
N GLU A 104 -17.10 -5.71 25.82
CA GLU A 104 -16.82 -5.02 24.55
C GLU A 104 -17.03 -5.93 23.32
N VAL A 105 -16.73 -7.23 23.43
CA VAL A 105 -17.02 -8.19 22.35
C VAL A 105 -18.52 -8.27 22.08
N VAL A 106 -19.37 -8.17 23.11
CA VAL A 106 -20.84 -8.12 22.94
C VAL A 106 -21.26 -6.89 22.14
N PHE A 107 -20.55 -5.77 22.30
CA PHE A 107 -20.74 -4.56 21.50
C PHE A 107 -20.03 -4.58 20.14
N GLY A 108 -19.47 -5.73 19.74
CA GLY A 108 -18.86 -5.92 18.43
C GLY A 108 -17.40 -5.46 18.31
N TYR A 109 -16.75 -5.10 19.41
CA TYR A 109 -15.33 -4.74 19.38
C TYR A 109 -14.48 -5.97 19.06
N VAL A 110 -13.41 -5.74 18.30
CA VAL A 110 -12.43 -6.76 17.91
C VAL A 110 -11.00 -6.32 18.23
N SER A 111 -10.04 -7.25 18.27
CA SER A 111 -8.64 -6.88 18.35
C SER A 111 -8.14 -6.34 17.01
N LEU A 112 -7.08 -5.52 17.01
CA LEU A 112 -6.47 -5.02 15.77
C LEU A 112 -6.05 -6.16 14.85
N SER A 113 -5.45 -7.21 15.43
CA SER A 113 -5.06 -8.42 14.69
C SER A 113 -6.25 -9.10 14.02
N GLU A 114 -7.37 -9.26 14.75
CA GLU A 114 -8.58 -9.86 14.20
C GLU A 114 -9.18 -9.01 13.08
N ALA A 115 -9.28 -7.69 13.27
CA ALA A 115 -9.82 -6.77 12.27
C ALA A 115 -9.01 -6.80 10.96
N LEU A 116 -7.67 -6.70 11.08
CA LEU A 116 -6.79 -6.73 9.92
C LEU A 116 -6.84 -8.07 9.18
N ASN A 117 -6.81 -9.20 9.89
CA ASN A 117 -6.94 -10.53 9.26
C ASN A 117 -8.23 -10.69 8.44
N ARG A 118 -9.33 -10.08 8.91
CA ARG A 118 -10.62 -10.10 8.20
C ARG A 118 -10.63 -9.20 6.97
N LEU A 119 -9.93 -8.06 7.02
CA LEU A 119 -10.02 -7.01 6.00
C LEU A 119 -9.02 -7.15 4.86
N VAL A 120 -7.76 -7.47 5.14
CA VAL A 120 -6.69 -7.39 4.13
C VAL A 120 -6.87 -8.34 2.95
N ASN A 121 -7.63 -9.43 3.14
CA ASN A 121 -7.97 -10.38 2.08
C ASN A 121 -9.18 -9.94 1.24
N ARG A 122 -9.90 -8.90 1.67
CA ARG A 122 -11.14 -8.42 1.03
C ARG A 122 -10.98 -7.04 0.42
N HIS A 123 -10.11 -6.20 0.98
CA HIS A 123 -9.91 -4.83 0.54
C HIS A 123 -8.42 -4.56 0.37
N GLN A 124 -8.09 -3.99 -0.79
CA GLN A 124 -6.73 -3.54 -1.09
C GLN A 124 -6.35 -2.30 -0.29
N PHE A 125 -7.34 -1.48 0.08
CA PHE A 125 -7.18 -0.15 0.67
C PHE A 125 -7.96 -0.07 1.98
N LEU A 126 -7.25 0.26 3.05
CA LEU A 126 -7.82 0.45 4.38
C LEU A 126 -7.39 1.80 4.95
N ILE A 127 -8.23 2.35 5.82
CA ILE A 127 -7.90 3.53 6.63
C ILE A 127 -8.01 3.13 8.10
N LEU A 128 -6.95 3.39 8.85
CA LEU A 128 -6.88 3.18 10.30
C LEU A 128 -6.90 4.52 11.02
N ILE A 129 -7.88 4.71 11.90
CA ILE A 129 -7.97 5.86 12.80
C ILE A 129 -7.76 5.36 14.23
N ALA A 130 -6.73 5.86 14.92
CA ALA A 130 -6.53 5.60 16.33
C ALA A 130 -5.74 6.73 16.97
N ASN A 131 -6.07 7.09 18.22
CA ASN A 131 -5.39 8.15 18.97
C ASN A 131 -5.26 9.47 18.17
N GLU A 132 -6.34 9.89 17.51
CA GLU A 132 -6.39 11.12 16.69
C GLU A 132 -5.45 11.13 15.47
N ARG A 133 -4.86 9.96 15.14
CA ARG A 133 -4.00 9.75 13.98
C ARG A 133 -4.70 8.84 12.98
N THR A 134 -4.70 9.29 11.73
CA THR A 134 -5.17 8.49 10.61
C THR A 134 -4.02 8.08 9.71
N SER A 135 -3.97 6.81 9.36
CA SER A 135 -2.97 6.22 8.45
C SER A 135 -3.66 5.36 7.39
N SER A 136 -3.02 5.26 6.23
CA SER A 136 -3.48 4.41 5.12
C SER A 136 -2.72 3.09 5.11
N ILE A 137 -3.44 1.99 4.94
CA ILE A 137 -2.86 0.67 4.75
C ILE A 137 -3.23 0.18 3.36
N MET A 138 -2.24 -0.19 2.57
CA MET A 138 -2.43 -0.80 1.26
C MET A 138 -1.81 -2.20 1.24
N HIS A 139 -2.49 -3.14 0.59
CA HIS A 139 -1.95 -4.48 0.34
C HIS A 139 -1.70 -4.64 -1.17
N HIS A 140 -0.47 -4.91 -1.58
CA HIS A 140 -0.08 -5.04 -2.99
C HIS A 140 1.06 -6.05 -3.14
N ASP A 141 0.94 -6.98 -4.09
CA ASP A 141 1.95 -8.00 -4.40
C ASP A 141 2.47 -8.81 -3.18
N GLY A 142 1.60 -9.08 -2.21
CA GLY A 142 1.94 -9.84 -1.01
C GLY A 142 2.73 -9.06 0.05
N ALA A 143 2.89 -7.74 -0.14
CA ALA A 143 3.45 -6.82 0.84
C ALA A 143 2.38 -5.84 1.34
N PHE A 144 2.63 -5.28 2.51
CA PHE A 144 1.78 -4.25 3.12
C PHE A 144 2.52 -2.92 3.15
N PHE A 145 1.81 -1.86 2.80
CA PHE A 145 2.33 -0.50 2.80
C PHE A 145 1.53 0.31 3.81
N LEU A 146 2.21 0.95 4.75
CA LEU A 146 1.64 1.90 5.69
C LEU A 146 2.10 3.29 5.28
N PHE A 147 1.16 4.15 4.91
CA PHE A 147 1.41 5.57 4.76
C PHE A 147 0.88 6.32 5.98
N ASP A 148 1.75 7.06 6.64
CA ASP A 148 1.40 7.92 7.77
C ASP A 148 1.73 9.39 7.42
N PRO A 149 0.73 10.29 7.42
CA PRO A 149 0.94 11.69 7.07
C PRO A 149 1.58 12.53 8.19
N HIS A 150 1.76 11.97 9.39
CA HIS A 150 2.33 12.69 10.52
C HIS A 150 3.85 12.82 10.43
N SER A 151 4.42 13.53 11.39
CA SER A 151 5.87 13.73 11.50
C SER A 151 6.51 12.46 12.09
N MET A 152 7.12 11.66 11.21
CA MET A 152 7.68 10.35 11.52
C MET A 152 9.20 10.31 11.27
N ASP A 153 9.92 9.49 12.04
CA ASP A 153 11.31 9.14 11.76
C ASP A 153 11.44 8.02 10.72
N GLN A 154 12.68 7.66 10.39
CA GLN A 154 12.98 6.59 9.42
C GLN A 154 12.48 5.19 9.81
N TYR A 155 12.10 4.98 11.08
CA TYR A 155 11.58 3.71 11.59
C TYR A 155 10.06 3.72 11.72
N GLY A 156 9.39 4.80 11.30
CA GLY A 156 7.95 4.95 11.46
C GLY A 156 7.51 5.20 12.90
N LYS A 157 8.37 5.83 13.70
CA LYS A 157 8.00 6.33 15.03
C LYS A 157 7.72 7.82 14.94
N TYR A 158 6.81 8.31 15.80
CA TYR A 158 6.56 9.73 15.89
C TYR A 158 7.84 10.50 16.25
N CYS A 159 8.12 11.56 15.52
CA CYS A 159 9.27 12.43 15.73
C CYS A 159 8.87 13.88 15.45
N SER A 160 9.14 14.81 16.35
CA SER A 160 8.70 16.20 16.20
C SER A 160 9.28 16.93 14.98
N ASN A 161 10.44 16.48 14.50
CA ASN A 161 11.12 17.01 13.32
C ASN A 161 11.10 15.99 12.16
N GLY A 162 10.18 15.03 12.22
CA GLY A 162 9.99 14.01 11.20
C GLY A 162 9.22 14.49 9.97
N VAL A 163 8.96 13.55 9.08
CA VAL A 163 8.21 13.78 7.84
C VAL A 163 7.16 12.69 7.65
N ALA A 164 6.18 12.93 6.78
CA ALA A 164 5.27 11.88 6.33
C ALA A 164 6.08 10.73 5.73
N CYS A 165 5.70 9.50 6.05
CA CYS A 165 6.47 8.32 5.66
C CYS A 165 5.59 7.26 5.01
N MET A 166 6.19 6.49 4.10
CA MET A 166 5.64 5.23 3.61
C MET A 166 6.56 4.09 4.03
N ILE A 167 6.02 3.09 4.69
CA ILE A 167 6.75 1.95 5.25
C ILE A 167 6.21 0.68 4.63
N MET A 168 7.11 -0.21 4.23
CA MET A 168 6.76 -1.51 3.66
C MET A 168 7.00 -2.62 4.68
N PHE A 169 6.04 -3.53 4.79
CA PHE A 169 6.10 -4.72 5.63
C PHE A 169 5.91 -5.97 4.74
N ASN A 170 6.74 -6.98 4.96
CA ASN A 170 6.67 -8.23 4.19
C ASN A 170 5.57 -9.16 4.70
N THR A 171 5.13 -8.99 5.95
CA THR A 171 4.09 -9.82 6.55
C THR A 171 3.04 -8.98 7.28
N LEU A 172 1.84 -9.54 7.41
CA LEU A 172 0.78 -8.94 8.20
C LEU A 172 1.15 -8.86 9.68
N SER A 173 1.94 -9.82 10.18
CA SER A 173 2.41 -9.84 11.56
C SER A 173 3.29 -8.62 11.85
N ASP A 174 4.25 -8.32 10.96
CA ASP A 174 5.15 -7.17 11.14
C ASP A 174 4.37 -5.85 11.13
N LEU A 175 3.36 -5.73 10.25
CA LEU A 175 2.46 -4.57 10.24
C LEU A 175 1.68 -4.45 11.55
N ILE A 176 1.08 -5.55 12.04
CA ILE A 176 0.32 -5.56 13.30
C ILE A 176 1.21 -5.15 14.48
N GLU A 177 2.40 -5.75 14.58
CA GLU A 177 3.36 -5.43 15.65
C GLU A 177 3.77 -3.96 15.60
N HIS A 178 4.06 -3.44 14.41
CA HIS A 178 4.39 -2.03 14.23
C HIS A 178 3.24 -1.10 14.65
N LEU A 179 2.01 -1.40 14.21
CA LEU A 179 0.83 -0.60 14.57
C LEU A 179 0.56 -0.64 16.07
N GLN A 180 0.67 -1.81 16.70
CA GLN A 180 0.47 -1.97 18.15
C GLN A 180 1.54 -1.24 18.97
N ALA A 181 2.76 -1.13 18.45
CA ALA A 181 3.84 -0.40 19.11
C ALA A 181 3.74 1.12 18.96
N ASN A 182 3.19 1.63 17.85
CA ASN A 182 3.35 3.03 17.45
C ASN A 182 2.05 3.84 17.27
N GLN A 183 0.91 3.21 16.99
CA GLN A 183 -0.35 3.90 16.67
C GLN A 183 -1.53 3.39 17.49
N VAL A 184 -1.67 2.06 17.65
CA VAL A 184 -2.76 1.40 18.36
C VAL A 184 -2.24 0.68 19.60
N CYS A 185 -1.75 1.48 20.57
CA CYS A 185 -1.20 0.98 21.82
C CYS A 185 -2.23 0.17 22.65
N ASN A 186 -1.73 -0.52 23.69
CA ASN A 186 -2.58 -1.22 24.65
C ASN A 186 -3.69 -0.29 25.20
N ASN A 187 -4.94 -0.72 25.06
CA ASN A 187 -6.18 0.00 25.38
C ASN A 187 -6.61 1.11 24.42
N SER A 188 -5.86 1.47 23.38
CA SER A 188 -6.33 2.44 22.39
C SER A 188 -7.53 1.87 21.63
N ILE A 189 -8.56 2.71 21.46
CA ILE A 189 -9.67 2.43 20.56
C ILE A 189 -9.21 2.77 19.14
N PHE A 190 -9.53 1.89 18.20
CA PHE A 190 -9.34 2.16 16.78
C PHE A 190 -10.64 2.04 16.01
N ASP A 191 -10.68 2.71 14.87
CA ASP A 191 -11.59 2.46 13.76
C ASP A 191 -10.76 2.03 12.54
N LEU A 192 -11.21 1.00 11.83
CA LEU A 192 -10.52 0.44 10.67
C LEU A 192 -11.54 0.19 9.56
N ASP A 193 -11.45 1.00 8.51
CA ASP A 193 -12.38 1.01 7.39
C ASP A 193 -11.74 0.43 6.12
N GLY A 194 -12.43 -0.53 5.48
CA GLY A 194 -12.18 -0.83 4.08
C GLY A 194 -12.77 0.25 3.16
N VAL A 195 -12.03 0.66 2.12
CA VAL A 195 -12.50 1.69 1.18
C VAL A 195 -12.44 1.22 -0.26
N ASN A 196 -13.40 1.69 -1.05
CA ASN A 196 -13.46 1.48 -2.50
C ASN A 196 -13.22 2.80 -3.22
N ILE A 197 -12.31 2.77 -4.18
CA ILE A 197 -11.87 3.94 -4.95
C ILE A 197 -11.94 3.60 -6.43
N SER A 198 -12.62 4.46 -7.20
CA SER A 198 -12.54 4.42 -8.67
C SER A 198 -11.94 5.71 -9.19
N VAL A 199 -11.08 5.58 -10.20
CA VAL A 199 -10.35 6.68 -10.84
C VAL A 199 -10.64 6.68 -12.33
N GLU A 200 -11.15 7.79 -12.83
CA GLU A 200 -11.45 8.00 -14.24
C GLU A 200 -10.59 9.13 -14.81
N ASN A 201 -10.18 8.97 -16.07
CA ASN A 201 -9.53 10.05 -16.81
C ASN A 201 -10.57 11.12 -17.12
N ILE A 202 -10.21 12.39 -16.93
CA ILE A 202 -11.00 13.50 -17.47
C ILE A 202 -10.74 13.46 -18.98
N SER A 203 -11.66 12.88 -19.75
CA SER A 203 -11.59 12.96 -21.20
C SER A 203 -11.80 14.42 -21.59
N ASP A 204 -10.92 14.97 -22.42
CA ASP A 204 -11.16 16.25 -23.07
C ASP A 204 -12.47 16.15 -23.86
N VAL A 205 -13.53 16.78 -23.36
CA VAL A 205 -14.77 16.95 -24.11
C VAL A 205 -14.48 17.97 -25.21
N ASN A 206 -13.89 17.48 -26.30
CA ASN A 206 -13.72 18.18 -27.57
C ASN A 206 -13.66 17.15 -28.70
N SER A 207 -14.74 16.37 -28.85
CA SER A 207 -15.04 15.67 -30.10
C SER A 207 -16.54 15.64 -30.37
N ASP A 208 -17.20 16.78 -30.20
CA ASP A 208 -18.53 17.05 -30.76
C ASP A 208 -18.58 18.49 -31.26
N ILE A 209 -17.76 18.79 -32.26
CA ILE A 209 -18.17 19.75 -33.29
C ILE A 209 -18.47 18.90 -34.51
N SER A 210 -19.76 18.60 -34.64
CA SER A 210 -20.38 18.10 -35.84
C SER A 210 -19.86 18.89 -37.04
N ALA A 211 -19.24 18.17 -37.97
CA ALA A 211 -18.89 18.68 -39.29
C ALA A 211 -20.18 19.00 -40.06
N THR A 212 -20.75 20.16 -39.79
CA THR A 212 -21.72 20.81 -40.65
C THR A 212 -20.95 21.25 -41.89
N LYS A 213 -21.19 20.55 -43.00
CA LYS A 213 -20.67 20.90 -44.33
C LYS A 213 -21.01 22.37 -44.66
N ILE A 214 -19.99 23.22 -44.69
CA ILE A 214 -20.00 24.43 -45.52
C ILE A 214 -18.65 24.48 -46.26
N ASN A 215 -18.72 24.29 -47.58
CA ASN A 215 -17.63 24.49 -48.52
C ASN A 215 -17.26 25.97 -48.62
N VAL A 216 -15.99 26.35 -48.43
CA VAL A 216 -15.30 27.34 -49.31
C VAL A 216 -13.78 27.04 -49.37
N LYS A 217 -13.26 27.18 -50.59
CA LYS A 217 -11.92 26.92 -51.13
C LYS A 217 -10.74 27.62 -50.42
N GLY A 218 -9.64 26.85 -50.27
CA GLY A 218 -8.34 27.16 -50.88
C GLY A 218 -7.32 28.01 -50.13
N ARG A 219 -6.23 27.38 -49.64
CA ARG A 219 -4.83 27.56 -50.10
C ARG A 219 -3.86 26.77 -49.21
N GLN A 220 -2.99 25.99 -49.85
CA GLN A 220 -1.84 25.32 -49.24
C GLN A 220 -0.72 26.33 -48.93
N SER A 221 0.00 26.11 -47.84
CA SER A 221 1.47 26.18 -47.87
C SER A 221 2.07 25.31 -46.74
N LYS A 222 3.22 24.73 -47.08
CA LYS A 222 3.96 23.63 -46.43
C LYS A 222 4.79 24.12 -45.24
N ILE A 223 4.91 23.35 -44.16
CA ILE A 223 6.14 23.27 -43.33
C ILE A 223 6.36 21.83 -42.80
N VAL A 224 7.37 21.19 -43.39
CA VAL A 224 8.38 20.23 -42.88
C VAL A 224 7.97 19.13 -41.86
N ASN A 225 8.06 17.89 -42.35
CA ASN A 225 8.12 16.66 -41.55
C ASN A 225 9.42 16.57 -40.73
N LYS A 226 9.29 16.26 -39.43
CA LYS A 226 10.29 15.48 -38.68
C LYS A 226 9.54 14.38 -37.93
N ASP A 227 9.80 13.14 -38.32
CA ASP A 227 9.25 11.93 -37.70
C ASP A 227 9.67 11.80 -36.23
N PRO A 228 8.77 11.41 -35.31
CA PRO A 228 9.14 10.81 -34.04
C PRO A 228 9.23 9.29 -34.18
N LEU A 229 10.35 8.75 -33.69
CA LEU A 229 10.65 7.32 -33.60
C LEU A 229 9.49 6.49 -33.03
N HIS A 230 9.13 5.43 -33.76
CA HIS A 230 8.26 4.35 -33.30
C HIS A 230 8.90 3.59 -32.12
N LEU A 231 8.34 3.72 -30.91
CA LEU A 231 8.47 2.68 -29.89
C LEU A 231 7.36 1.64 -30.09
N PHE A 232 7.77 0.41 -30.39
CA PHE A 232 6.90 -0.76 -30.48
C PHE A 232 6.10 -0.96 -29.18
N LYS A 233 4.77 -0.80 -29.25
CA LYS A 233 3.85 -1.24 -28.20
C LYS A 233 3.68 -2.76 -28.31
N ASN A 234 4.14 -3.50 -27.31
CA ASN A 234 3.86 -4.93 -27.14
C ASN A 234 2.37 -5.13 -26.78
N SER A 235 1.51 -5.19 -27.79
CA SER A 235 0.05 -5.33 -27.64
C SER A 235 -0.44 -6.75 -27.38
N LYS A 236 0.46 -7.76 -27.46
CA LYS A 236 0.09 -9.18 -27.35
C LYS A 236 0.01 -9.68 -25.91
N ASN A 237 0.88 -9.24 -25.00
CA ASN A 237 0.90 -9.74 -23.61
C ASN A 237 -0.26 -9.17 -22.77
N LYS A 238 -0.58 -7.88 -22.94
CA LYS A 238 -1.69 -7.21 -22.23
C LYS A 238 -3.06 -7.86 -22.46
N LYS A 239 -3.26 -8.49 -23.62
CA LYS A 239 -4.51 -9.17 -24.00
C LYS A 239 -4.63 -10.59 -23.40
N ILE A 240 -3.50 -11.20 -23.02
CA ILE A 240 -3.45 -12.55 -22.45
C ILE A 240 -3.74 -12.49 -20.93
N ASP A 241 -3.16 -11.51 -20.23
CA ASP A 241 -3.37 -11.34 -18.78
C ASP A 241 -4.79 -10.87 -18.43
N SER A 242 -5.39 -10.00 -19.25
CA SER A 242 -6.77 -9.56 -19.06
C SER A 242 -7.77 -10.72 -19.17
N ASN A 243 -7.51 -11.67 -20.07
CA ASN A 243 -8.38 -12.83 -20.31
C ASN A 243 -8.28 -13.86 -19.17
N LEU A 244 -7.07 -14.10 -18.65
CA LEU A 244 -6.86 -15.05 -17.54
C LEU A 244 -7.50 -14.56 -16.23
N ASN A 245 -7.40 -13.26 -15.93
CA ASN A 245 -7.99 -12.66 -14.73
C ASN A 245 -9.53 -12.64 -14.77
N GLU A 246 -10.11 -12.48 -15.95
CA GLU A 246 -11.55 -12.58 -16.18
C GLU A 246 -12.05 -14.02 -15.98
N GLU A 247 -11.31 -15.02 -16.46
CA GLU A 247 -11.60 -16.45 -16.26
C GLU A 247 -11.54 -16.87 -14.78
N ILE A 248 -10.55 -16.39 -14.03
CA ILE A 248 -10.44 -16.61 -12.58
C ILE A 248 -11.63 -15.98 -11.84
N SER A 249 -12.01 -14.75 -12.21
CA SER A 249 -13.13 -14.04 -11.58
C SER A 249 -14.46 -14.76 -11.82
N LEU A 250 -14.71 -15.24 -13.03
CA LEU A 250 -15.91 -16.02 -13.37
C LEU A 250 -15.97 -17.36 -12.62
N LEU A 251 -14.83 -18.03 -12.42
CA LEU A 251 -14.76 -19.28 -11.66
C LEU A 251 -15.00 -19.08 -10.17
N LYS A 252 -14.54 -17.97 -9.57
CA LYS A 252 -14.83 -17.62 -8.17
C LYS A 252 -16.33 -17.38 -7.95
N ILE A 253 -16.97 -16.62 -8.85
CA ILE A 253 -18.43 -16.42 -8.83
C ILE A 253 -19.18 -17.76 -8.93
N ARG A 254 -18.70 -18.67 -9.79
CA ARG A 254 -19.30 -20.01 -9.95
C ARG A 254 -19.09 -20.90 -8.72
N TYR A 255 -17.93 -20.79 -8.07
CA TYR A 255 -17.64 -21.51 -6.82
C TYR A 255 -18.60 -21.11 -5.69
N ASP A 256 -18.88 -19.81 -5.56
CA ASP A 256 -19.77 -19.27 -4.53
C ASP A 256 -21.24 -19.63 -4.77
N LYS A 257 -21.67 -19.64 -6.05
CA LYS A 257 -23.04 -20.02 -6.44
C LYS A 257 -23.27 -21.54 -6.43
N CYS A 258 -22.23 -22.36 -6.34
CA CYS A 258 -22.35 -23.82 -6.39
C CYS A 258 -22.82 -24.40 -5.04
N LYS A 259 -23.90 -25.20 -5.04
CA LYS A 259 -24.42 -25.89 -3.83
C LYS A 259 -23.87 -27.31 -3.66
N ARG A 260 -23.33 -27.93 -4.71
CA ARG A 260 -22.87 -29.33 -4.70
C ARG A 260 -21.38 -29.43 -4.37
N LEU A 261 -21.05 -30.17 -3.31
CA LEU A 261 -19.66 -30.33 -2.83
C LEU A 261 -18.71 -30.93 -3.88
N CYS A 262 -19.20 -31.85 -4.72
CA CYS A 262 -18.40 -32.47 -5.78
C CYS A 262 -18.04 -31.49 -6.92
N GLU A 263 -18.91 -30.51 -7.20
CA GLU A 263 -18.68 -29.46 -8.20
C GLU A 263 -17.75 -28.38 -7.65
N LYS A 264 -17.89 -27.99 -6.37
CA LYS A 264 -16.93 -27.09 -5.70
C LYS A 264 -15.50 -27.63 -5.75
N LYS A 265 -15.31 -28.93 -5.48
CA LYS A 265 -13.99 -29.57 -5.58
C LYS A 265 -13.40 -29.50 -7.00
N LYS A 266 -14.23 -29.63 -8.04
CA LYS A 266 -13.79 -29.50 -9.45
C LYS A 266 -13.37 -28.06 -9.78
N ILE A 267 -14.16 -27.07 -9.35
CA ILE A 267 -13.88 -25.64 -9.57
C ILE A 267 -12.61 -25.23 -8.81
N GLN A 268 -12.40 -25.72 -7.59
CA GLN A 268 -11.17 -25.44 -6.82
C GLN A 268 -9.91 -25.96 -7.52
N VAL A 269 -9.96 -27.15 -8.12
CA VAL A 269 -8.83 -27.69 -8.89
C VAL A 269 -8.55 -26.84 -10.14
N GLN A 270 -9.59 -26.28 -10.76
CA GLN A 270 -9.44 -25.36 -11.91
C GLN A 270 -8.84 -24.02 -11.47
N LEU A 271 -9.29 -23.44 -10.36
CA LEU A 271 -8.74 -22.21 -9.78
C LEU A 271 -7.24 -22.36 -9.48
N ASN A 272 -6.85 -23.42 -8.77
CA ASN A 272 -5.45 -23.67 -8.44
C ASN A 272 -4.56 -23.82 -9.70
N ARG A 273 -5.10 -24.38 -10.79
CA ARG A 273 -4.38 -24.50 -12.07
C ARG A 273 -4.20 -23.16 -12.77
N LEU A 274 -5.21 -22.30 -12.76
CA LEU A 274 -5.16 -20.98 -13.38
C LEU A 274 -4.31 -19.99 -12.58
N GLU A 275 -4.37 -20.03 -11.25
CA GLU A 275 -3.51 -19.26 -10.36
C GLU A 275 -2.03 -19.63 -10.55
N LYS A 276 -1.73 -20.94 -10.68
CA LYS A 276 -0.37 -21.39 -11.01
C LYS A 276 0.11 -20.89 -12.38
N LYS A 277 -0.76 -20.93 -13.40
CA LYS A 277 -0.45 -20.38 -14.73
C LYS A 277 -0.20 -18.87 -14.69
N SER A 278 -0.97 -18.12 -13.90
CA SER A 278 -0.77 -16.68 -13.69
C SER A 278 0.62 -16.40 -13.09
N ILE A 279 0.98 -17.14 -12.02
CA ILE A 279 2.29 -17.01 -11.38
C ILE A 279 3.44 -17.36 -12.33
N ASP A 280 3.29 -18.40 -13.14
CA ASP A 280 4.31 -18.81 -14.11
C ASP A 280 4.47 -17.79 -15.26
N THR A 281 3.39 -17.14 -15.70
CA THR A 281 3.43 -16.02 -16.66
C THR A 281 4.14 -14.80 -16.07
N VAL A 282 3.78 -14.40 -14.84
CA VAL A 282 4.41 -13.27 -14.14
C VAL A 282 5.91 -13.49 -13.94
N LYS A 283 6.33 -14.69 -13.54
CA LYS A 283 7.76 -15.03 -13.42
C LYS A 283 8.50 -14.91 -14.75
N LYS A 284 7.87 -15.29 -15.86
CA LYS A 284 8.47 -15.21 -17.20
C LYS A 284 8.64 -13.75 -17.64
N ASP A 285 7.63 -12.92 -17.39
CA ASP A 285 7.64 -11.50 -17.74
C ASP A 285 8.65 -10.70 -16.89
N CYS A 286 8.80 -11.04 -15.61
CA CYS A 286 9.85 -10.47 -14.75
C CYS A 286 11.26 -10.80 -15.25
N ILE A 287 11.51 -12.04 -15.69
CA ILE A 287 12.82 -12.46 -16.22
C ILE A 287 13.13 -11.75 -17.55
N GLU A 288 12.13 -11.54 -18.41
CA GLU A 288 12.28 -10.84 -19.68
C GLU A 288 12.56 -9.34 -19.48
N THR A 289 11.88 -8.71 -18.51
CA THR A 289 12.11 -7.30 -18.13
C THR A 289 13.51 -7.09 -17.53
N LEU A 290 13.97 -8.01 -16.69
CA LEU A 290 15.34 -7.95 -16.12
C LEU A 290 16.44 -8.13 -17.17
N LYS A 291 16.18 -8.87 -18.27
CA LYS A 291 17.11 -8.98 -19.40
C LYS A 291 17.18 -7.70 -20.24
N ILE A 292 16.06 -7.00 -20.40
CA ILE A 292 16.01 -5.72 -21.12
C ILE A 292 16.78 -4.64 -20.36
N ASN A 293 16.63 -4.54 -19.04
CA ASN A 293 17.33 -3.53 -18.24
C ASN A 293 18.86 -3.72 -18.24
N LYS A 294 19.35 -4.96 -18.22
CA LYS A 294 20.79 -5.27 -18.36
C LYS A 294 21.41 -4.84 -19.70
N ILE A 295 20.60 -4.65 -20.75
CA ILE A 295 21.07 -4.21 -22.07
C ILE A 295 21.14 -2.67 -22.14
N VAL A 296 20.33 -1.96 -21.35
CA VAL A 296 20.23 -0.49 -21.38
C VAL A 296 21.35 0.19 -20.58
N ASP A 297 21.87 -0.45 -19.52
CA ASP A 297 22.90 0.13 -18.64
C ASP A 297 24.32 0.25 -19.25
N ASN A 298 24.53 -0.16 -20.51
CA ASN A 298 25.87 -0.25 -21.12
C ASN A 298 26.26 0.90 -22.08
N ASN A 299 25.55 2.04 -22.12
CA ASN A 299 25.93 3.17 -22.98
C ASN A 299 26.26 4.45 -22.19
N PRO A 300 27.50 4.97 -22.26
CA PRO A 300 27.87 6.24 -21.63
C PRO A 300 27.61 7.42 -22.58
N ILE A 301 26.84 8.42 -22.15
CA ILE A 301 26.73 9.71 -22.85
C ILE A 301 27.31 10.83 -21.96
N LYS A 302 28.35 11.48 -22.51
CA LYS A 302 29.01 12.72 -22.05
C LYS A 302 28.17 13.95 -22.38
N GLY A 303 28.26 15.01 -21.55
CA GLY A 303 28.33 16.41 -22.02
C GLY A 303 27.32 17.44 -21.49
N SER A 304 27.75 18.19 -20.47
CA SER A 304 27.55 19.62 -20.09
C SER A 304 26.36 20.48 -20.60
N LEU A 305 25.72 21.26 -19.70
CA LEU A 305 25.96 22.70 -19.44
C LEU A 305 24.93 23.32 -18.45
N ILE A 306 25.46 23.78 -17.31
CA ILE A 306 25.23 24.98 -16.48
C ILE A 306 23.93 25.80 -16.68
N ASN A 307 23.17 26.02 -15.58
CA ASN A 307 22.87 27.36 -15.05
C ASN A 307 22.36 27.34 -13.59
N ASN A 308 22.82 28.35 -12.86
CA ASN A 308 22.82 28.54 -11.41
C ASN A 308 21.45 28.90 -10.82
N GLU A 309 21.06 28.26 -9.71
CA GLU A 309 20.44 28.89 -8.54
C GLU A 309 21.01 28.20 -7.28
N GLU A 310 21.34 29.00 -6.26
CA GLU A 310 22.10 28.60 -5.07
C GLU A 310 21.41 27.51 -4.23
N PRO A 311 22.12 26.45 -3.79
CA PRO A 311 21.58 25.44 -2.91
C PRO A 311 21.73 25.86 -1.44
N MET A 312 20.60 25.87 -0.72
CA MET A 312 20.59 26.07 0.73
C MET A 312 20.93 24.73 1.42
N GLU A 313 22.12 24.73 2.02
CA GLU A 313 22.77 23.82 2.97
C GLU A 313 22.46 22.32 2.94
N ILE A 314 23.52 21.61 2.53
CA ILE A 314 23.74 20.18 2.62
C ILE A 314 24.26 19.88 4.03
N ASP A 315 23.56 19.03 4.79
CA ASP A 315 24.18 18.33 5.92
C ASP A 315 24.71 16.99 5.42
N LYS A 316 25.95 17.02 4.90
CA LYS A 316 26.75 15.84 4.63
C LYS A 316 27.51 15.55 5.92
N CYS A 317 27.04 14.56 6.68
CA CYS A 317 27.94 13.81 7.53
C CYS A 317 28.41 12.58 6.73
N GLU A 318 29.55 12.75 6.04
CA GLU A 318 30.42 11.62 5.69
C GLU A 318 30.89 10.99 7.01
N ASN A 319 30.30 9.87 7.38
CA ASN A 319 30.97 8.92 8.26
C ASN A 319 31.15 7.64 7.46
N ASP A 320 32.42 7.29 7.23
CA ASP A 320 32.89 6.05 6.62
C ASP A 320 32.20 4.83 7.25
N ALA A 321 31.16 4.33 6.58
CA ALA A 321 30.46 3.10 6.95
C ALA A 321 31.21 1.84 6.52
N SER A 322 32.48 1.95 6.11
CA SER A 322 33.32 0.84 5.65
C SER A 322 34.13 0.17 6.78
N ASN A 323 34.10 0.66 8.02
CA ASN A 323 34.91 0.10 9.12
C ASN A 323 34.15 -0.29 10.41
N LEU A 324 32.80 -0.36 10.39
CA LEU A 324 32.00 -0.83 11.54
C LEU A 324 31.14 -2.08 11.24
N LEU A 325 31.56 -2.88 10.27
CA LEU A 325 31.16 -4.29 10.13
C LEU A 325 31.86 -5.13 11.20
N ILE A 326 31.48 -4.94 12.46
CA ILE A 326 31.67 -6.00 13.45
C ILE A 326 30.58 -7.03 13.13
N ASN A 327 31.01 -8.25 12.81
CA ASN A 327 30.18 -9.42 12.50
C ASN A 327 29.16 -9.73 13.61
N PHE A 328 28.01 -9.07 13.61
CA PHE A 328 26.88 -9.40 14.50
C PHE A 328 25.90 -10.41 13.87
N ASP A 329 25.94 -10.59 12.54
CA ASP A 329 24.99 -11.43 11.79
C ASP A 329 25.27 -12.94 11.86
N GLU A 330 26.53 -13.38 11.96
CA GLU A 330 26.86 -14.83 11.94
C GLU A 330 26.22 -15.60 13.11
N GLY A 331 26.05 -14.95 14.26
CA GLY A 331 25.52 -15.59 15.46
C GLY A 331 24.00 -15.75 15.48
N ILE A 332 23.26 -14.89 14.78
CA ILE A 332 21.79 -14.94 14.67
C ILE A 332 21.39 -15.90 13.55
N ASP A 333 22.05 -15.79 12.40
CA ASP A 333 21.84 -16.68 11.24
C ASP A 333 22.14 -18.16 11.59
N SER A 334 23.22 -18.42 12.36
CA SER A 334 23.52 -19.76 12.87
C SER A 334 22.42 -20.32 13.78
N THR A 335 21.81 -19.49 14.64
CA THR A 335 20.75 -19.92 15.58
C THR A 335 19.44 -20.22 14.83
N LEU A 336 19.10 -19.44 13.80
CA LEU A 336 17.93 -19.66 12.96
C LEU A 336 18.06 -20.94 12.11
N LYS A 337 19.24 -21.19 11.53
CA LYS A 337 19.52 -22.44 10.82
C LYS A 337 19.35 -23.67 11.71
N GLU A 338 19.79 -23.58 12.96
CA GLU A 338 19.65 -24.68 13.93
C GLU A 338 18.18 -24.93 14.33
N ILE A 339 17.37 -23.87 14.48
CA ILE A 339 15.92 -23.95 14.73
C ILE A 339 15.22 -24.71 13.60
N ILE A 340 15.44 -24.33 12.34
CA ILE A 340 14.82 -24.96 11.17
C ILE A 340 15.16 -26.46 11.10
N VAL A 341 16.41 -26.82 11.40
CA VAL A 341 16.86 -28.22 11.43
C VAL A 341 16.14 -29.01 12.54
N ILE A 342 15.98 -28.44 13.73
CA ILE A 342 15.31 -29.13 14.85
C ILE A 342 13.81 -29.26 14.62
N GLU A 343 13.13 -28.25 14.05
CA GLU A 343 11.71 -28.35 13.69
C GLU A 343 11.46 -29.45 12.66
N SER A 344 12.32 -29.56 11.65
CA SER A 344 12.28 -30.66 10.68
C SER A 344 12.46 -32.03 11.35
N LYS A 345 13.40 -32.14 12.31
CA LYS A 345 13.59 -33.38 13.09
C LYS A 345 12.38 -33.72 13.96
N ILE A 346 11.72 -32.74 14.59
CA ILE A 346 10.49 -32.93 15.38
C ILE A 346 9.34 -33.43 14.51
N LYS A 347 9.18 -32.85 13.32
CA LYS A 347 8.14 -33.23 12.35
C LYS A 347 8.28 -34.68 11.88
N ASN A 348 9.52 -35.15 11.74
CA ASN A 348 9.83 -36.49 11.26
C ASN A 348 10.07 -37.52 12.39
N CYS A 349 10.06 -37.10 13.66
CA CYS A 349 10.34 -37.98 14.81
C CYS A 349 9.11 -38.83 15.19
N LYS A 350 9.27 -40.16 15.15
CA LYS A 350 8.22 -41.14 15.50
C LYS A 350 8.20 -41.53 16.98
N ARG A 351 9.28 -41.29 17.72
CA ARG A 351 9.42 -41.70 19.13
C ARG A 351 9.08 -40.55 20.08
N VAL A 352 8.09 -40.76 20.94
CA VAL A 352 7.54 -39.72 21.85
C VAL A 352 8.60 -39.13 22.78
N ASN A 353 9.50 -39.96 23.33
CA ASN A 353 10.55 -39.49 24.25
C ASN A 353 11.64 -38.65 23.54
N GLU A 354 11.99 -38.99 22.30
CA GLU A 354 12.93 -38.21 21.50
C GLU A 354 12.30 -36.88 21.05
N LYS A 355 11.02 -36.90 20.68
CA LYS A 355 10.26 -35.69 20.33
C LYS A 355 10.21 -34.68 21.50
N LYS A 356 9.99 -35.17 22.73
CA LYS A 356 10.04 -34.33 23.94
C LYS A 356 11.43 -33.71 24.18
N LYS A 357 12.51 -34.48 23.98
CA LYS A 357 13.90 -33.95 24.10
C LYS A 357 14.18 -32.87 23.07
N LEU A 358 13.75 -33.07 21.81
CA LEU A 358 13.90 -32.09 20.74
C LEU A 358 13.07 -30.81 21.01
N GLN A 359 11.87 -30.94 21.57
CA GLN A 359 11.03 -29.80 21.94
C GLN A 359 11.69 -28.93 23.03
N VAL A 360 12.33 -29.57 24.02
CA VAL A 360 13.10 -28.85 25.06
C VAL A 360 14.30 -28.12 24.45
N HIS A 361 14.97 -28.75 23.48
CA HIS A 361 16.06 -28.11 22.75
C HIS A 361 15.58 -26.89 21.95
N LEU A 362 14.48 -27.02 21.20
CA LEU A 362 13.87 -25.93 20.44
C LEU A 362 13.53 -24.74 21.33
N ASN A 363 12.92 -25.00 22.50
CA ASN A 363 12.60 -23.95 23.47
C ASN A 363 13.85 -23.23 24.02
N ARG A 364 15.00 -23.92 24.15
CA ARG A 364 16.28 -23.29 24.54
C ARG A 364 16.83 -22.38 23.43
N LEU A 365 16.72 -22.80 22.17
CA LEU A 365 17.15 -21.98 21.03
C LEU A 365 16.29 -20.73 20.87
N HIS A 366 14.97 -20.82 21.04
CA HIS A 366 14.08 -19.65 21.02
C HIS A 366 14.44 -18.66 22.13
N LYS A 367 14.72 -19.13 23.36
CA LYS A 367 15.19 -18.26 24.45
C LYS A 367 16.54 -17.60 24.14
N LYS A 368 17.45 -18.32 23.47
CA LYS A 368 18.76 -17.79 23.06
C LYS A 368 18.60 -16.71 21.98
N LEU A 369 17.67 -16.90 21.05
CA LEU A 369 17.32 -15.92 20.02
C LEU A 369 16.76 -14.63 20.65
N ILE A 370 15.78 -14.77 21.55
CA ILE A 370 15.15 -13.65 22.27
C ILE A 370 16.19 -12.88 23.11
N LYS A 371 17.12 -13.57 23.76
CA LYS A 371 18.19 -12.94 24.55
C LYS A 371 19.20 -12.19 23.69
N LYS A 372 19.45 -12.66 22.46
CA LYS A 372 20.33 -11.97 21.51
C LYS A 372 19.65 -10.75 20.88
N SER A 373 18.33 -10.78 20.70
CA SER A 373 17.56 -9.65 20.16
C SER A 373 17.28 -8.53 21.18
N THR A 374 17.47 -8.78 22.48
CA THR A 374 17.31 -7.78 23.56
C THR A 374 18.61 -7.07 23.98
N LEU A 375 19.74 -7.42 23.34
CA LEU A 375 21.04 -6.74 23.49
C LEU A 375 21.30 -5.74 22.34
N ILE A 376 20.27 -5.50 21.51
CA ILE A 376 20.16 -4.45 20.49
C ILE A 376 19.26 -3.36 21.07
#